data_AF-A0A7S0BUP3-F1
#
_entry.id   AF-A0A7S0BUP3-F1
#
_cell.length_a   1.000
_cell.length_b   1.000
_cell.length_c   1.000
_cell.angle_alpha   90.00
_cell.angle_beta   90.00
_cell.angle_gamma   90.00
#
_symmetry.space_group_name_H-M   'P 1'
#
loop_
_entity.id
_entity.type
_entity.pdbx_description
1 polymer ?
#
loop_
_entity_poly.entity_id
_entity_poly.type
_entity_poly.pdbx_seq_one_letter_code
_entity_poly.pdbx_strand_id
1 'polypeptide(L)'
;APIYVGVGGIQSVTKGLLSQLQDSPGTFALHPGTRVSGMERDGKKWRLVGEAGDAAYHDTSVSQFCAAGGVGHTHTPRPSSNYLGTSSAGYDAVILTDISSSFESWHRASAGVPPEFASLVRNRAGSRVPLFSAMVSFESPLPVEVDAISLTDNPVLWFAARSGSKPGIAQEEECWTLVSTPEYALAQIQETPMQDDDGNFLPQTPQYLTTIPGPHLEQAFREHVTSIIGEQQQQQLPQINLPKTTYLNAQRWGSGIPSHRHLDESSPTRAVVSGVPYDVGRAPLAPTRVENVRSGQTPDNFLYHEGFNLYQAGDMMSVYTPGFEGAALSGMDAATHLLRNLP
;
A
#
# COMPACT_ATOMS: atom_id res chain seq x y z
N ALA A 1 24.36 0.02 -1.87
CA ALA A 1 23.80 -1.30 -1.50
C ALA A 1 23.30 -1.98 -2.76
N PRO A 2 23.37 -3.32 -2.87
CA PRO A 2 22.75 -4.04 -3.98
C PRO A 2 21.23 -3.78 -4.00
N ILE A 3 20.64 -3.69 -5.19
CA ILE A 3 19.19 -3.57 -5.41
C ILE A 3 18.68 -4.95 -5.86
N TYR A 4 17.62 -5.44 -5.21
CA TYR A 4 17.02 -6.74 -5.52
C TYR A 4 15.61 -6.56 -6.10
N VAL A 5 15.25 -7.46 -7.02
CA VAL A 5 13.91 -7.54 -7.62
C VAL A 5 13.56 -9.02 -7.83
N GLY A 6 12.28 -9.35 -7.68
CA GLY A 6 11.79 -10.70 -8.00
C GLY A 6 11.92 -10.98 -9.50
N VAL A 7 12.47 -12.15 -9.85
CA VAL A 7 12.52 -12.61 -11.24
C VAL A 7 11.09 -12.84 -11.74
N GLY A 8 10.75 -12.30 -12.90
CA GLY A 8 9.36 -12.29 -13.41
C GLY A 8 8.45 -11.28 -12.72
N GLY A 9 9.01 -10.38 -11.90
CA GLY A 9 8.31 -9.34 -11.15
C GLY A 9 8.26 -9.63 -9.64
N ILE A 10 8.15 -8.58 -8.82
CA ILE A 10 8.24 -8.68 -7.36
C ILE A 10 7.17 -9.59 -6.73
N GLN A 11 6.02 -9.74 -7.40
CA GLN A 11 4.95 -10.65 -7.00
C GLN A 11 5.37 -12.13 -7.01
N SER A 12 6.45 -12.50 -7.71
CA SER A 12 6.93 -13.89 -7.71
C SER A 12 7.41 -14.33 -6.33
N VAL A 13 7.92 -13.40 -5.52
CA VAL A 13 8.37 -13.68 -4.15
C VAL A 13 7.18 -14.13 -3.28
N THR A 14 6.10 -13.35 -3.27
CA THR A 14 4.91 -13.67 -2.45
C THR A 14 4.14 -14.87 -2.99
N LYS A 15 4.06 -15.05 -4.31
CA LYS A 15 3.48 -16.24 -4.94
C LYS A 15 4.26 -17.52 -4.59
N GLY A 16 5.59 -17.45 -4.60
CA GLY A 16 6.45 -18.57 -4.22
C GLY A 16 6.22 -19.01 -2.77
N LEU A 17 6.14 -18.04 -1.84
CA LEU A 17 5.81 -18.30 -0.44
C LEU A 17 4.41 -18.95 -0.30
N LEU A 18 3.41 -18.43 -1.00
CA LEU A 18 2.05 -18.97 -0.96
C LEU A 18 1.99 -20.42 -1.48
N SER A 19 2.67 -20.71 -2.58
CA SER A 19 2.73 -22.07 -3.14
C SER A 19 3.27 -23.07 -2.11
N GLN A 20 4.37 -22.73 -1.42
CA GLN A 20 4.96 -23.59 -0.39
C GLN A 20 3.99 -23.88 0.77
N LEU A 21 3.18 -22.88 1.15
CA LEU A 21 2.16 -23.06 2.19
C LEU A 21 1.00 -23.94 1.72
N GLN A 22 0.56 -23.81 0.47
CA GLN A 22 -0.50 -24.63 -0.10
C GLN A 22 -0.09 -26.09 -0.28
N ASP A 23 1.19 -26.34 -0.52
CA ASP A 23 1.75 -27.70 -0.64
C ASP A 23 1.88 -28.41 0.72
N SER A 24 1.59 -27.73 1.85
CA SER A 24 1.63 -28.27 3.21
C SER A 24 0.23 -28.71 3.70
N PRO A 25 -0.14 -29.99 3.65
CA PRO A 25 -1.52 -30.43 3.89
C PRO A 25 -2.01 -30.13 5.31
N GLY A 26 -3.24 -29.61 5.43
CA GLY A 26 -3.98 -29.55 6.70
C GLY A 26 -3.59 -28.44 7.68
N THR A 27 -2.67 -27.52 7.31
CA THR A 27 -2.19 -26.44 8.20
C THR A 27 -2.53 -25.04 7.72
N PHE A 28 -2.94 -24.88 6.46
CA PHE A 28 -3.18 -23.58 5.84
C PHE A 28 -4.51 -23.57 5.08
N ALA A 29 -5.34 -22.57 5.37
CA ALA A 29 -6.58 -22.30 4.65
C ALA A 29 -6.49 -20.90 4.02
N LEU A 30 -6.67 -20.84 2.70
CA LEU A 30 -6.69 -19.59 1.94
C LEU A 30 -8.12 -19.30 1.48
N HIS A 31 -8.56 -18.06 1.72
CA HIS A 31 -9.85 -17.54 1.26
C HIS A 31 -9.63 -16.42 0.23
N PRO A 32 -9.30 -16.74 -1.03
CA PRO A 32 -9.06 -15.71 -2.05
C PRO A 32 -10.37 -15.00 -2.41
N GLY A 33 -10.26 -13.78 -2.96
CA GLY A 33 -11.44 -12.99 -3.36
C GLY A 33 -12.38 -12.65 -2.19
N THR A 34 -11.84 -12.63 -0.98
CA THR A 34 -12.58 -12.41 0.25
C THR A 34 -11.98 -11.27 1.04
N ARG A 35 -12.81 -10.33 1.47
CA ARG A 35 -12.42 -9.18 2.29
C ARG A 35 -12.94 -9.37 3.71
N VAL A 36 -12.05 -9.24 4.70
CA VAL A 36 -12.48 -9.14 6.11
C VAL A 36 -13.13 -7.79 6.30
N SER A 37 -14.42 -7.78 6.64
CA SER A 37 -15.25 -6.57 6.76
C SER A 37 -15.74 -6.31 8.18
N GLY A 38 -15.39 -7.21 9.11
CA GLY A 38 -15.80 -7.14 10.49
C GLY A 38 -15.14 -8.23 11.31
N MET A 39 -15.07 -7.99 12.62
CA MET A 39 -14.58 -8.94 13.61
C MET A 39 -15.49 -8.91 14.83
N GLU A 40 -15.86 -10.09 15.30
CA GLU A 40 -16.67 -10.25 16.50
C GLU A 40 -15.92 -11.05 17.54
N ARG A 41 -16.03 -10.65 18.81
CA ARG A 41 -15.40 -11.39 19.91
C ARG A 41 -16.43 -12.23 20.64
N ASP A 42 -16.18 -13.53 20.70
CA ASP A 42 -16.96 -14.49 21.47
C ASP A 42 -16.09 -15.07 22.60
N GLY A 43 -16.22 -14.51 23.79
CA GLY A 43 -15.34 -14.81 24.92
C GLY A 43 -13.87 -14.46 24.64
N LYS A 44 -13.03 -15.48 24.48
CA LYS A 44 -11.59 -15.36 24.14
C LYS A 44 -11.29 -15.56 22.66
N LYS A 45 -12.30 -15.87 21.85
CA LYS A 45 -12.15 -16.22 20.44
C LYS A 45 -12.63 -15.07 19.55
N TRP A 46 -12.05 -14.97 18.37
CA TRP A 46 -12.43 -14.03 17.32
C TRP A 46 -13.18 -14.73 16.21
N ARG A 47 -14.27 -14.15 15.73
CA ARG A 47 -14.95 -14.56 14.51
C ARG A 47 -14.76 -13.47 13.48
N LEU A 48 -14.27 -13.83 12.30
CA LEU A 48 -14.02 -12.87 11.21
C LEU A 48 -15.18 -12.92 10.24
N VAL A 49 -15.72 -11.76 9.88
CA VAL A 49 -16.78 -11.65 8.87
C VAL A 49 -16.15 -11.33 7.52
N GLY A 50 -16.43 -12.17 6.53
CA GLY A 50 -15.97 -12.02 5.16
C GLY A 50 -17.04 -11.49 4.23
N GLU A 51 -16.61 -10.73 3.23
CA GLU A 51 -17.41 -10.37 2.05
C GLU A 51 -16.70 -10.93 0.80
N ALA A 52 -17.46 -11.46 -0.14
CA ALA A 52 -16.95 -12.05 -1.38
C ALA A 52 -17.54 -11.35 -2.62
N GLY A 53 -17.04 -11.67 -3.80
CA GLY A 53 -17.51 -11.09 -5.06
C GLY A 53 -17.15 -9.61 -5.18
N ASP A 54 -18.01 -8.80 -5.81
CA ASP A 54 -17.72 -7.38 -6.04
C ASP A 54 -17.53 -6.59 -4.74
N ALA A 55 -18.18 -7.03 -3.66
CA ALA A 55 -18.05 -6.47 -2.33
C ALA A 55 -16.64 -6.67 -1.71
N ALA A 56 -15.85 -7.63 -2.23
CA ALA A 56 -14.51 -7.88 -1.75
C ALA A 56 -13.48 -6.90 -2.33
N TYR A 57 -13.75 -6.28 -3.48
CA TYR A 57 -12.80 -5.35 -4.09
C TYR A 57 -12.74 -4.02 -3.34
N HIS A 58 -11.52 -3.50 -3.25
CA HIS A 58 -11.23 -2.26 -2.53
C HIS A 58 -11.92 -1.04 -3.17
N ASP A 59 -12.04 -1.02 -4.49
CA ASP A 59 -12.54 0.12 -5.26
C ASP A 59 -14.03 0.01 -5.67
N THR A 60 -14.79 -0.89 -5.03
CA THR A 60 -16.25 -0.99 -5.23
C THR A 60 -16.98 0.09 -4.41
N SER A 61 -17.82 0.88 -5.08
CA SER A 61 -18.55 1.98 -4.43
C SER A 61 -19.53 1.47 -3.37
N VAL A 62 -20.01 2.35 -2.48
CA VAL A 62 -21.08 2.02 -1.52
C VAL A 62 -22.38 1.63 -2.24
N SER A 63 -22.73 2.34 -3.31
CA SER A 63 -23.92 2.03 -4.10
C SER A 63 -23.83 0.64 -4.76
N GLN A 64 -22.68 0.29 -5.33
CA GLN A 64 -22.46 -1.04 -5.92
C GLN A 64 -22.47 -2.15 -4.87
N PHE A 65 -21.85 -1.89 -3.71
CA PHE A 65 -21.86 -2.83 -2.59
C PHE A 65 -23.28 -3.10 -2.07
N CYS A 66 -24.07 -2.05 -1.86
CA CYS A 66 -25.47 -2.19 -1.44
C CYS A 66 -26.32 -2.90 -2.52
N ALA A 67 -26.10 -2.58 -3.80
CA ALA A 67 -26.78 -3.23 -4.91
C ALA A 67 -26.46 -4.73 -5.03
N ALA A 68 -25.25 -5.14 -4.64
CA ALA A 68 -24.84 -6.54 -4.58
C ALA A 68 -25.40 -7.31 -3.36
N GLY A 69 -26.34 -6.71 -2.61
CA GLY A 69 -26.90 -7.31 -1.40
C GLY A 69 -26.03 -7.15 -0.16
N GLY A 70 -24.97 -6.34 -0.25
CA GLY A 70 -24.17 -5.94 0.90
C GLY A 70 -25.02 -5.14 1.89
N VAL A 71 -25.01 -5.54 3.16
CA VAL A 71 -25.62 -4.74 4.22
C VAL A 71 -24.69 -3.55 4.45
N GLY A 72 -25.15 -2.33 4.14
CA GLY A 72 -24.40 -1.10 4.40
C GLY A 72 -23.90 -1.01 5.85
N HIS A 73 -23.12 0.01 6.19
CA HIS A 73 -22.53 0.18 7.54
C HIS A 73 -23.56 0.36 8.69
N THR A 74 -24.85 0.11 8.46
CA THR A 74 -25.86 0.05 9.51
C THR A 74 -25.62 -1.16 10.42
N HIS A 75 -25.68 -0.94 11.73
CA HIS A 75 -25.46 -1.90 12.83
C HIS A 75 -26.46 -3.08 12.88
N THR A 76 -27.07 -3.45 11.77
CA THR A 76 -27.95 -4.62 11.66
C THR A 76 -27.12 -5.90 11.78
N PRO A 77 -27.52 -6.86 12.63
CA PRO A 77 -26.84 -8.14 12.78
C PRO A 77 -26.69 -8.85 11.44
N ARG A 78 -25.46 -9.23 11.08
CA ARG A 78 -25.21 -9.95 9.82
C ARG A 78 -25.55 -11.45 10.00
N PRO A 79 -26.09 -12.10 8.96
CA PRO A 79 -26.36 -13.52 9.01
C PRO A 79 -25.08 -14.33 9.28
N SER A 80 -25.18 -15.39 10.07
CA SER A 80 -24.07 -16.26 10.48
C SER A 80 -23.35 -17.00 9.33
N SER A 81 -23.84 -16.87 8.09
CA SER A 81 -23.26 -17.50 6.89
C SER A 81 -21.97 -16.87 6.41
N ASN A 82 -21.58 -15.69 6.93
CA ASN A 82 -20.46 -14.91 6.41
C ASN A 82 -19.18 -15.04 7.26
N TYR A 83 -19.14 -15.94 8.24
CA TYR A 83 -17.92 -16.14 9.03
C TYR A 83 -16.86 -16.90 8.24
N LEU A 84 -15.62 -16.41 8.31
CA LEU A 84 -14.45 -17.06 7.73
C LEU A 84 -13.95 -18.18 8.63
N GLY A 85 -13.50 -19.26 7.98
CA GLY A 85 -13.01 -20.46 8.63
C GLY A 85 -14.08 -21.55 8.82
N THR A 86 -13.62 -22.75 9.14
CA THR A 86 -14.46 -23.96 9.25
C THR A 86 -14.99 -24.22 10.64
N SER A 87 -14.52 -23.48 11.65
CA SER A 87 -14.94 -23.68 13.03
C SER A 87 -15.90 -22.58 13.47
N SER A 88 -17.07 -22.98 13.94
CA SER A 88 -17.97 -22.12 14.73
C SER A 88 -17.31 -21.60 16.02
N ALA A 89 -16.13 -22.13 16.37
CA ALA A 89 -15.37 -21.81 17.58
C ALA A 89 -14.53 -20.52 17.48
N GLY A 90 -14.26 -20.00 16.28
CA GLY A 90 -13.43 -18.81 16.09
C GLY A 90 -11.92 -19.02 16.31
N TYR A 91 -11.15 -17.93 16.16
CA TYR A 91 -9.69 -17.88 16.21
C TYR A 91 -9.19 -17.44 17.59
N ASP A 92 -8.16 -18.09 18.12
CA ASP A 92 -7.52 -17.71 19.39
C ASP A 92 -6.78 -16.37 19.32
N ALA A 93 -6.20 -16.09 18.15
CA ALA A 93 -5.45 -14.89 17.85
C ALA A 93 -5.72 -14.45 16.41
N VAL A 94 -5.54 -13.16 16.14
CA VAL A 94 -5.63 -12.61 14.77
C VAL A 94 -4.43 -11.71 14.53
N ILE A 95 -3.74 -11.94 13.40
CA ILE A 95 -2.66 -11.09 12.92
C ILE A 95 -3.17 -10.29 11.73
N LEU A 96 -3.22 -8.99 11.89
CA LEU A 96 -3.62 -8.03 10.86
C LEU A 96 -2.36 -7.51 10.17
N THR A 97 -2.33 -7.58 8.84
CA THR A 97 -1.16 -7.18 8.04
C THR A 97 -1.41 -5.93 7.19
N ASP A 98 -2.67 -5.56 6.98
CA ASP A 98 -3.05 -4.29 6.36
C ASP A 98 -3.22 -3.22 7.44
N ILE A 99 -2.52 -2.10 7.31
CA ILE A 99 -2.64 -0.97 8.23
C ILE A 99 -4.05 -0.37 8.24
N SER A 100 -4.74 -0.49 7.11
CA SER A 100 -6.07 0.05 6.87
C SER A 100 -7.16 -0.71 7.65
N SER A 101 -6.83 -1.88 8.21
CA SER A 101 -7.72 -2.62 9.11
C SER A 101 -8.10 -1.83 10.37
N SER A 102 -7.25 -0.87 10.77
CA SER A 102 -7.45 0.03 11.91
C SER A 102 -8.24 1.30 11.58
N PHE A 103 -8.70 1.46 10.33
CA PHE A 103 -9.45 2.66 9.93
C PHE A 103 -10.91 2.54 10.39
N GLU A 104 -11.58 3.67 10.36
CA GLU A 104 -13.02 3.73 10.61
C GLU A 104 -13.81 2.97 9.54
N SER A 105 -15.09 2.74 9.84
CA SER A 105 -15.96 1.90 9.01
C SER A 105 -16.13 2.40 7.59
N TRP A 106 -15.92 3.68 7.32
CA TRP A 106 -15.99 4.21 5.95
C TRP A 106 -14.94 3.56 5.05
N HIS A 107 -13.75 3.23 5.57
CA HIS A 107 -12.68 2.68 4.77
C HIS A 107 -12.92 1.20 4.44
N ARG A 108 -12.79 0.85 3.16
CA ARG A 108 -13.13 -0.49 2.66
C ARG A 108 -12.28 -1.61 3.25
N ALA A 109 -11.01 -1.33 3.55
CA ALA A 109 -10.12 -2.27 4.21
C ALA A 109 -10.24 -2.29 5.75
N SER A 110 -11.19 -1.56 6.36
CA SER A 110 -11.43 -1.65 7.80
C SER A 110 -11.92 -3.05 8.16
N ALA A 111 -11.31 -3.65 9.18
CA ALA A 111 -11.70 -4.96 9.69
C ALA A 111 -12.65 -4.84 10.90
N GLY A 112 -13.02 -3.62 11.33
CA GLY A 112 -13.85 -3.42 12.52
C GLY A 112 -13.17 -3.84 13.82
N VAL A 113 -11.85 -3.60 13.93
CA VAL A 113 -11.09 -3.89 15.15
C VAL A 113 -11.56 -3.03 16.33
N PRO A 114 -11.35 -3.45 17.60
CA PRO A 114 -11.72 -2.65 18.76
C PRO A 114 -11.13 -1.23 18.72
N PRO A 115 -11.87 -0.17 19.11
CA PRO A 115 -11.39 1.22 19.03
C PRO A 115 -10.07 1.47 19.76
N GLU A 116 -9.87 0.81 20.91
CA GLU A 116 -8.62 0.85 21.67
C GLU A 116 -7.44 0.32 20.86
N PHE A 117 -7.59 -0.88 20.27
CA PHE A 117 -6.57 -1.46 19.39
C PHE A 117 -6.31 -0.59 18.16
N ALA A 118 -7.39 -0.09 17.52
CA ALA A 118 -7.30 0.80 16.38
C ALA A 118 -6.48 2.06 16.68
N SER A 119 -6.71 2.67 17.86
CA SER A 119 -5.97 3.85 18.33
C SER A 119 -4.48 3.55 18.49
N LEU A 120 -4.12 2.43 19.11
CA LEU A 120 -2.72 2.02 19.27
C LEU A 120 -2.03 1.82 17.92
N VAL A 121 -2.70 1.16 16.97
CA VAL A 121 -2.16 0.95 15.61
C VAL A 121 -1.93 2.28 14.89
N ARG A 122 -2.91 3.20 14.93
CA ARG A 122 -2.77 4.52 14.28
C ARG A 122 -1.68 5.37 14.91
N ASN A 123 -1.58 5.38 16.24
CA ASN A 123 -0.52 6.09 16.95
C ASN A 123 0.87 5.51 16.64
N ARG A 124 0.98 4.18 16.54
CA ARG A 124 2.23 3.48 16.21
C ARG A 124 2.68 3.74 14.77
N ALA A 125 1.74 3.71 13.82
CA ALA A 125 2.01 3.96 12.41
C ALA A 125 2.38 5.42 12.13
N GLY A 126 1.73 6.36 12.85
CA GLY A 126 1.92 7.79 12.64
C GLY A 126 1.43 8.22 11.25
N SER A 127 2.13 9.18 10.66
CA SER A 127 1.83 9.68 9.32
C SER A 127 2.22 8.68 8.22
N ARG A 128 1.62 8.83 7.04
CA ARG A 128 1.87 7.99 5.86
C ARG A 128 2.34 8.84 4.69
N VAL A 129 3.09 8.24 3.79
CA VAL A 129 3.52 8.90 2.55
C VAL A 129 2.60 8.43 1.42
N PRO A 130 1.80 9.34 0.83
CA PRO A 130 0.98 8.99 -0.32
C PRO A 130 1.83 9.00 -1.60
N LEU A 131 1.48 8.16 -2.57
CA LEU A 131 2.13 8.10 -3.87
C LEU A 131 1.11 7.84 -4.97
N PHE A 132 1.37 8.33 -6.17
CA PHE A 132 0.80 7.78 -7.41
C PHE A 132 1.88 7.00 -8.14
N SER A 133 1.49 5.91 -8.79
CA SER A 133 2.35 5.23 -9.75
C SER A 133 1.65 5.12 -11.09
N ALA A 134 2.39 5.19 -12.19
CA ALA A 134 1.86 4.90 -13.52
C ALA A 134 2.75 3.89 -14.25
N MET A 135 2.12 3.03 -15.05
CA MET A 135 2.81 2.26 -16.08
C MET A 135 2.53 2.93 -17.42
N VAL A 136 3.60 3.25 -18.16
CA VAL A 136 3.52 3.83 -19.50
C VAL A 136 4.27 2.92 -20.48
N SER A 137 3.66 2.60 -21.61
CA SER A 137 4.32 1.90 -22.73
C SER A 137 4.40 2.80 -23.95
N PHE A 138 5.47 2.63 -24.73
CA PHE A 138 5.74 3.39 -25.94
C PHE A 138 5.77 2.49 -27.17
N GLU A 139 5.41 3.03 -28.33
CA GLU A 139 5.39 2.29 -29.61
C GLU A 139 6.79 1.83 -30.07
N SER A 140 7.84 2.46 -29.57
CA SER A 140 9.24 2.10 -29.81
C SER A 140 10.12 2.50 -28.62
N PRO A 141 11.31 1.90 -28.46
CA PRO A 141 12.23 2.23 -27.38
C PRO A 141 12.59 3.72 -27.35
N LEU A 142 12.65 4.28 -26.14
CA LEU A 142 13.13 5.65 -25.95
C LEU A 142 14.63 5.71 -26.20
N PRO A 143 15.16 6.77 -26.82
CA PRO A 143 16.59 6.91 -27.12
C PRO A 143 17.39 7.35 -25.89
N VAL A 144 17.25 6.62 -24.78
CA VAL A 144 17.99 6.81 -23.52
C VAL A 144 18.61 5.49 -23.07
N GLU A 145 19.86 5.55 -22.63
CA GLU A 145 20.65 4.37 -22.20
C GLU A 145 20.51 4.06 -20.70
N VAL A 146 19.60 4.74 -20.01
CA VAL A 146 19.35 4.51 -18.58
C VAL A 146 18.17 3.56 -18.39
N ASP A 147 18.25 2.75 -17.34
CA ASP A 147 17.16 1.83 -16.95
C ASP A 147 16.36 2.36 -15.75
N ALA A 148 16.87 3.38 -15.06
CA ALA A 148 16.19 4.04 -13.96
C ALA A 148 16.64 5.50 -13.84
N ILE A 149 15.73 6.34 -13.36
CA ILE A 149 15.94 7.78 -13.18
C ILE A 149 15.36 8.15 -11.81
N SER A 150 16.12 8.89 -11.02
CA SER A 150 15.63 9.54 -9.81
C SER A 150 15.68 11.05 -10.00
N LEU A 151 14.58 11.73 -9.70
CA LEU A 151 14.43 13.16 -9.88
C LEU A 151 14.28 13.82 -8.50
N THR A 152 15.26 14.62 -8.11
CA THR A 152 15.26 15.35 -6.83
C THR A 152 14.47 16.65 -6.89
N ASP A 153 14.48 17.33 -8.04
CA ASP A 153 13.95 18.70 -8.17
C ASP A 153 12.69 18.79 -9.03
N ASN A 154 12.10 17.64 -9.38
CA ASN A 154 10.85 17.61 -10.13
C ASN A 154 9.65 17.67 -9.16
N PRO A 155 8.63 18.51 -9.44
CA PRO A 155 7.48 18.66 -8.55
C PRO A 155 6.49 17.48 -8.61
N VAL A 156 6.47 16.71 -9.71
CA VAL A 156 5.46 15.67 -9.98
C VAL A 156 6.05 14.27 -9.87
N LEU A 157 7.18 14.01 -10.50
CA LEU A 157 7.79 12.70 -10.65
C LEU A 157 9.02 12.57 -9.75
N TRP A 158 9.11 11.50 -8.99
CA TRP A 158 10.25 11.24 -8.11
C TRP A 158 11.17 10.14 -8.66
N PHE A 159 10.58 9.13 -9.29
CA PHE A 159 11.33 7.97 -9.79
C PHE A 159 10.69 7.38 -11.05
N ALA A 160 11.53 6.91 -11.96
CA ALA A 160 11.13 6.15 -13.13
C ALA A 160 12.04 4.93 -13.29
N ALA A 161 11.49 3.79 -13.68
CA ALA A 161 12.28 2.60 -13.98
C ALA A 161 11.73 1.85 -15.20
N ARG A 162 12.61 1.50 -16.12
CA ARG A 162 12.32 0.65 -17.27
C ARG A 162 11.91 -0.73 -16.74
N SER A 163 10.72 -1.17 -17.10
CA SER A 163 10.18 -2.46 -16.66
C SER A 163 10.89 -3.62 -17.34
N GLY A 164 11.23 -3.47 -18.63
CA GLY A 164 11.92 -4.51 -19.42
C GLY A 164 13.38 -4.78 -19.05
N SER A 165 14.02 -3.91 -18.26
CA SER A 165 15.38 -4.15 -17.75
C SER A 165 15.41 -5.09 -16.55
N LYS A 166 14.25 -5.42 -15.95
CA LYS A 166 14.13 -6.31 -14.81
C LYS A 166 14.22 -7.78 -15.26
N PRO A 167 14.91 -8.65 -14.50
CA PRO A 167 15.11 -10.05 -14.87
C PRO A 167 13.78 -10.81 -14.98
N GLY A 168 13.61 -11.56 -16.08
CA GLY A 168 12.44 -12.41 -16.31
C GLY A 168 11.17 -11.67 -16.75
N ILE A 169 11.24 -10.36 -17.03
CA ILE A 169 10.17 -9.60 -17.67
C ILE A 169 10.37 -9.62 -19.19
N ALA A 170 9.33 -9.95 -19.95
CA ALA A 170 9.39 -9.94 -21.41
C ALA A 170 9.62 -8.51 -21.94
N GLN A 171 10.46 -8.38 -22.96
CA GLN A 171 10.84 -7.09 -23.58
C GLN A 171 10.05 -6.81 -24.86
N GLU A 172 8.76 -7.16 -24.87
CA GLU A 172 7.92 -7.02 -26.07
C GLU A 172 7.59 -5.55 -26.38
N GLU A 173 7.50 -4.70 -25.34
CA GLU A 173 7.26 -3.27 -25.46
C GLU A 173 8.16 -2.46 -24.51
N GLU A 174 8.52 -1.24 -24.90
CA GLU A 174 9.21 -0.29 -24.01
C GLU A 174 8.23 0.20 -22.96
N CYS A 175 8.34 -0.32 -21.74
CA CYS A 175 7.47 0.03 -20.62
C CYS A 175 8.26 0.64 -19.46
N TRP A 176 7.72 1.69 -18.85
CA TRP A 176 8.29 2.38 -17.69
C TRP A 176 7.29 2.42 -16.55
N THR A 177 7.77 2.15 -15.34
CA THR A 177 7.06 2.45 -14.09
C THR A 177 7.46 3.83 -13.62
N LEU A 178 6.50 4.71 -13.43
CA LEU A 178 6.65 6.09 -12.95
C LEU A 178 6.10 6.17 -11.53
N VAL A 179 6.77 6.90 -10.64
CA VAL A 179 6.34 7.11 -9.25
C VAL A 179 6.37 8.60 -8.95
N SER A 180 5.25 9.12 -8.47
CA SER A 180 5.11 10.53 -8.15
C SER A 180 5.94 10.93 -6.92
N THR A 181 6.10 12.23 -6.75
CA THR A 181 6.49 12.81 -5.47
C THR A 181 5.36 12.65 -4.44
N PRO A 182 5.68 12.61 -3.14
CA PRO A 182 4.67 12.66 -2.08
C PRO A 182 3.87 13.96 -2.09
N GLU A 183 4.51 15.10 -2.37
CA GLU A 183 3.87 16.41 -2.40
C GLU A 183 2.77 16.46 -3.46
N TYR A 184 3.07 15.98 -4.67
CA TYR A 184 2.10 15.85 -5.74
C TYR A 184 0.93 14.95 -5.34
N ALA A 185 1.23 13.79 -4.75
CA ALA A 185 0.20 12.83 -4.35
C ALA A 185 -0.73 13.39 -3.28
N LEU A 186 -0.20 14.10 -2.28
CA LEU A 186 -1.00 14.75 -1.25
C LEU A 186 -1.88 15.84 -1.83
N ALA A 187 -1.35 16.70 -2.71
CA ALA A 187 -2.14 17.76 -3.36
C ALA A 187 -3.32 17.17 -4.15
N GLN A 188 -3.08 16.07 -4.88
CA GLN A 188 -4.12 15.36 -5.62
C GLN A 188 -5.15 14.67 -4.71
N ILE A 189 -4.74 14.15 -3.55
CA ILE A 189 -5.65 13.59 -2.54
C ILE A 189 -6.49 14.69 -1.88
N GLN A 190 -5.93 15.89 -1.68
CA GLN A 190 -6.68 17.03 -1.16
C GLN A 190 -7.73 17.54 -2.17
N GLU A 191 -7.38 17.56 -3.45
CA GLU A 191 -8.28 17.97 -4.53
C GLU A 191 -9.35 16.92 -4.83
N THR A 192 -8.99 15.63 -4.80
CA THR A 192 -9.90 14.50 -5.00
C THR A 192 -9.81 13.53 -3.80
N PRO A 193 -10.52 13.84 -2.69
CA PRO A 193 -10.50 13.03 -1.47
C PRO A 193 -10.95 11.58 -1.69
N MET A 194 -10.58 10.71 -0.74
CA MET A 194 -11.03 9.31 -0.67
C MET A 194 -12.34 9.13 0.08
N GLN A 195 -12.95 10.24 0.48
CA GLN A 195 -14.18 10.29 1.25
C GLN A 195 -15.04 11.43 0.73
N ASP A 196 -16.34 11.18 0.51
CA ASP A 196 -17.28 12.23 0.13
C ASP A 196 -17.75 13.04 1.34
N ASP A 197 -18.53 14.09 1.07
CA ASP A 197 -19.06 15.00 2.10
C ASP A 197 -19.98 14.30 3.10
N ASP A 198 -20.57 13.16 2.71
CA ASP A 198 -21.42 12.31 3.56
C ASP A 198 -20.59 11.30 4.38
N GLY A 199 -19.27 11.29 4.22
CA GLY A 199 -18.36 10.41 4.94
C GLY A 199 -18.18 9.03 4.31
N ASN A 200 -18.71 8.77 3.12
CA ASN A 200 -18.58 7.50 2.41
C ASN A 200 -17.28 7.41 1.63
N PHE A 201 -16.77 6.19 1.45
CA PHE A 201 -15.59 5.95 0.62
C PHE A 201 -15.81 6.29 -0.85
N LEU A 202 -14.93 7.12 -1.38
CA LEU A 202 -14.81 7.45 -2.80
C LEU A 202 -13.71 6.61 -3.45
N PRO A 203 -14.06 5.58 -4.24
CA PRO A 203 -13.07 4.80 -4.95
C PRO A 203 -12.39 5.66 -6.02
N GLN A 204 -11.13 5.35 -6.31
CA GLN A 204 -10.49 5.89 -7.51
C GLN A 204 -11.16 5.30 -8.75
N THR A 205 -11.32 6.10 -9.80
CA THR A 205 -11.91 5.65 -11.06
C THR A 205 -10.85 5.52 -12.14
N PRO A 206 -10.99 4.59 -13.10
CA PRO A 206 -10.10 4.53 -14.26
C PRO A 206 -10.02 5.86 -14.99
N GLN A 207 -11.14 6.58 -15.11
CA GLN A 207 -11.20 7.91 -15.70
C GLN A 207 -10.28 8.89 -14.97
N TYR A 208 -10.42 9.03 -13.65
CA TYR A 208 -9.57 9.93 -12.87
C TYR A 208 -8.09 9.60 -13.08
N LEU A 209 -7.73 8.32 -12.95
CA LEU A 209 -6.36 7.84 -13.05
C LEU A 209 -5.72 8.09 -14.43
N THR A 210 -6.50 7.98 -15.51
CA THR A 210 -6.01 8.16 -16.88
C THR A 210 -6.15 9.58 -17.42
N THR A 211 -6.84 10.49 -16.73
CA THR A 211 -6.92 11.90 -17.15
C THR A 211 -6.09 12.87 -16.32
N ILE A 212 -5.77 12.54 -15.06
CA ILE A 212 -5.05 13.47 -14.18
C ILE A 212 -3.66 12.92 -13.80
N PRO A 213 -3.48 11.99 -12.83
CA PRO A 213 -2.15 11.58 -12.40
C PRO A 213 -1.37 10.86 -13.48
N GLY A 214 -1.99 9.97 -14.28
CA GLY A 214 -1.28 9.30 -15.37
C GLY A 214 -0.61 10.28 -16.34
N PRO A 215 -1.38 11.17 -16.99
CA PRO A 215 -0.84 12.14 -17.93
C PRO A 215 0.18 13.10 -17.32
N HIS A 216 -0.03 13.55 -16.08
CA HIS A 216 0.94 14.42 -15.40
C HIS A 216 2.28 13.72 -15.15
N LEU A 217 2.24 12.46 -14.69
CA LEU A 217 3.45 11.66 -14.47
C LEU A 217 4.18 11.39 -15.81
N GLU A 218 3.44 11.04 -16.86
CA GLU A 218 3.99 10.84 -18.20
C GLU A 218 4.63 12.12 -18.75
N GLN A 219 3.94 13.26 -18.62
CA GLN A 219 4.46 14.54 -19.10
C GLN A 219 5.78 14.89 -18.40
N ALA A 220 5.81 14.82 -17.06
CA ALA A 220 7.02 15.08 -16.28
C ALA A 220 8.18 14.14 -16.67
N PHE A 221 7.87 12.88 -16.99
CA PHE A 221 8.84 11.92 -17.49
C PHE A 221 9.37 12.29 -18.89
N ARG A 222 8.48 12.63 -19.82
CA ARG A 222 8.84 13.03 -21.20
C ARG A 222 9.70 14.30 -21.23
N GLU A 223 9.36 15.29 -20.41
CA GLU A 223 10.14 16.53 -20.26
C GLU A 223 11.57 16.22 -19.79
N HIS A 224 11.71 15.35 -18.80
CA HIS A 224 13.02 14.96 -18.28
C HIS A 224 13.84 14.14 -19.29
N VAL A 225 13.22 13.14 -19.95
CA VAL A 225 13.85 12.36 -21.02
C VAL A 225 14.33 13.26 -22.16
N THR A 226 13.52 14.27 -22.54
CA THR A 226 13.89 15.26 -23.56
C THR A 226 15.13 16.07 -23.14
N SER A 227 15.22 16.45 -21.85
CA SER A 227 16.41 17.14 -21.32
C SER A 227 17.67 16.27 -21.44
N ILE A 228 17.59 14.99 -21.03
CA ILE A 228 18.70 14.03 -21.11
C ILE A 228 19.21 13.93 -22.55
N ILE A 229 18.29 13.75 -23.52
CA ILE A 229 18.64 13.60 -24.93
C ILE A 229 19.26 14.90 -25.47
N GLY A 230 18.69 16.06 -25.14
CA GLY A 230 19.21 17.36 -25.58
C GLY A 230 20.64 17.61 -25.09
N GLU A 231 20.91 17.29 -23.83
CA GLU A 231 22.24 17.35 -23.22
C GLU A 231 23.23 16.40 -23.92
N GLN A 232 22.82 15.16 -24.19
CA GLN A 232 23.65 14.16 -24.87
C GLN A 232 24.00 14.55 -26.31
N GLN A 233 23.07 15.20 -27.02
CA GLN A 233 23.25 15.55 -28.43
C GLN A 233 23.87 16.94 -28.65
N GLN A 234 24.12 17.73 -27.59
CA GLN A 234 24.55 19.13 -27.68
C GLN A 234 23.65 19.98 -28.59
N GLN A 235 22.38 19.58 -28.75
CA GLN A 235 21.42 20.27 -29.60
C GLN A 235 20.64 21.30 -28.78
N GLN A 236 20.29 22.44 -29.40
CA GLN A 236 19.23 23.27 -28.86
C GLN A 236 17.92 22.47 -28.88
N LEU A 237 17.05 22.70 -27.90
CA LEU A 237 15.91 21.86 -27.52
C LEU A 237 14.68 21.77 -28.47
N PRO A 238 14.51 22.43 -29.65
CA PRO A 238 13.20 22.41 -30.27
C PRO A 238 13.02 21.17 -31.16
N GLN A 239 12.27 20.20 -30.61
CA GLN A 239 11.62 19.03 -31.24
C GLN A 239 12.37 17.68 -31.22
N ILE A 240 12.76 17.22 -30.04
CA ILE A 240 12.89 15.77 -29.83
C ILE A 240 11.47 15.17 -29.83
N ASN A 241 11.13 14.47 -30.92
CA ASN A 241 9.88 13.73 -31.01
C ASN A 241 10.06 12.38 -30.32
N LEU A 242 9.59 12.27 -29.07
CA LEU A 242 9.56 11.00 -28.36
C LEU A 242 8.46 10.10 -28.94
N PRO A 243 8.67 8.77 -28.99
CA PRO A 243 7.66 7.79 -29.39
C PRO A 243 6.29 8.00 -28.74
N LYS A 244 5.23 7.68 -29.46
CA LYS A 244 3.86 7.79 -28.93
C LYS A 244 3.61 6.77 -27.81
N THR A 245 2.83 7.18 -26.82
CA THR A 245 2.32 6.29 -25.77
C THR A 245 1.24 5.36 -26.33
N THR A 246 1.44 4.05 -26.14
CA THR A 246 0.50 2.99 -26.53
C THR A 246 -0.37 2.53 -25.37
N TYR A 247 0.14 2.66 -24.14
CA TYR A 247 -0.55 2.29 -22.91
C TYR A 247 -0.22 3.25 -21.79
N LEU A 248 -1.23 3.64 -21.01
CA LEU A 248 -1.07 4.41 -19.79
C LEU A 248 -2.11 3.94 -18.78
N ASN A 249 -1.65 3.57 -17.59
CA ASN A 249 -2.52 3.32 -16.46
C ASN A 249 -1.84 3.77 -15.17
N ALA A 250 -2.61 4.36 -14.27
CA ALA A 250 -2.11 4.88 -13.01
C ALA A 250 -2.83 4.22 -11.82
N GLN A 251 -2.24 4.36 -10.64
CA GLN A 251 -2.76 3.85 -9.39
C GLN A 251 -2.45 4.84 -8.28
N ARG A 252 -3.44 5.11 -7.42
CA ARG A 252 -3.24 5.86 -6.17
C ARG A 252 -2.89 4.91 -5.03
N TRP A 253 -1.91 5.31 -4.24
CA TRP A 253 -1.50 4.66 -3.00
C TRP A 253 -1.63 5.66 -1.86
N GLY A 254 -2.77 5.69 -1.17
CA GLY A 254 -2.97 6.56 -0.01
C GLY A 254 -1.95 6.25 1.10
N SER A 255 -1.74 4.97 1.38
CA SER A 255 -0.76 4.49 2.37
C SER A 255 0.44 3.84 1.68
N GLY A 256 1.12 4.56 0.78
CA GLY A 256 2.16 4.00 -0.08
C GLY A 256 3.37 3.47 0.69
N ILE A 257 3.95 4.30 1.56
CA ILE A 257 5.02 3.88 2.48
C ILE A 257 4.84 4.56 3.85
N PRO A 258 5.37 3.97 4.94
CA PRO A 258 5.50 4.63 6.24
C PRO A 258 6.22 5.99 6.13
N SER A 259 5.71 7.01 6.83
CA SER A 259 6.46 8.26 6.98
C SER A 259 7.72 8.04 7.82
N HIS A 260 8.69 8.95 7.66
CA HIS A 260 9.88 8.90 8.49
C HIS A 260 9.50 9.11 9.96
N ARG A 261 9.93 8.22 10.85
CA ARG A 261 9.59 8.24 12.29
C ARG A 261 10.13 9.45 13.08
N HIS A 262 10.79 10.40 12.42
CA HIS A 262 11.21 11.68 13.01
C HIS A 262 10.19 12.79 12.74
N LEU A 263 9.24 12.53 11.86
CA LEU A 263 8.15 13.43 11.54
C LEU A 263 7.04 13.11 12.53
N ASP A 264 6.83 14.01 13.48
CA ASP A 264 5.79 13.92 14.48
C ASP A 264 4.61 14.83 14.11
N GLU A 265 3.67 15.02 15.05
CA GLU A 265 2.50 15.88 14.85
C GLU A 265 2.87 17.35 14.57
N SER A 266 4.09 17.78 14.88
CA SER A 266 4.61 19.13 14.64
C SER A 266 5.34 19.28 13.31
N SER A 267 5.46 18.21 12.52
CA SER A 267 6.10 18.26 11.21
C SER A 267 5.42 19.31 10.30
N PRO A 268 6.19 20.24 9.70
CA PRO A 268 5.63 21.29 8.84
C PRO A 268 5.11 20.76 7.50
N THR A 269 5.49 19.53 7.14
CA THR A 269 5.06 18.84 5.91
C THR A 269 3.89 17.88 6.16
N ARG A 270 3.35 17.87 7.38
CA ARG A 270 2.22 17.03 7.76
C ARG A 270 0.88 17.67 7.38
N ALA A 271 -0.02 16.86 6.84
CA ALA A 271 -1.41 17.24 6.61
C ALA A 271 -2.35 16.10 7.02
N VAL A 272 -3.56 16.43 7.48
CA VAL A 272 -4.59 15.43 7.78
C VAL A 272 -5.71 15.56 6.75
N VAL A 273 -6.00 14.48 6.03
CA VAL A 273 -7.10 14.42 5.04
C VAL A 273 -7.97 13.22 5.39
N SER A 274 -9.28 13.42 5.57
CA SER A 274 -10.24 12.38 5.95
C SER A 274 -9.80 11.58 7.21
N GLY A 275 -9.29 12.30 8.22
CA GLY A 275 -8.80 11.70 9.48
C GLY A 275 -7.50 10.90 9.33
N VAL A 276 -6.89 10.86 8.14
CA VAL A 276 -5.62 10.19 7.88
C VAL A 276 -4.47 11.20 7.90
N PRO A 277 -3.47 11.03 8.78
CA PRO A 277 -2.27 11.84 8.75
C PRO A 277 -1.35 11.41 7.60
N TYR A 278 -1.01 12.36 6.75
CA TYR A 278 0.00 12.25 5.71
C TYR A 278 1.20 13.12 6.05
N ASP A 279 2.38 12.69 5.62
CA ASP A 279 3.56 13.52 5.65
C ASP A 279 4.32 13.37 4.34
N VAL A 280 4.63 14.51 3.72
CA VAL A 280 5.34 14.59 2.45
C VAL A 280 6.81 14.98 2.59
N GLY A 281 7.30 15.07 3.84
CA GLY A 281 8.69 15.36 4.13
C GLY A 281 9.62 14.33 3.49
N ARG A 282 10.50 14.81 2.59
CA ARG A 282 11.51 13.98 1.94
C ARG A 282 12.62 13.67 2.93
N ALA A 283 12.63 12.45 3.45
CA ALA A 283 13.69 11.96 4.33
C ALA A 283 14.33 10.69 3.75
N PRO A 284 15.63 10.45 4.01
CA PRO A 284 16.28 9.21 3.61
C PRO A 284 15.56 7.99 4.21
N LEU A 285 15.32 6.96 3.39
CA LEU A 285 14.73 5.70 3.86
C LEU A 285 15.76 4.72 4.42
N ALA A 286 17.07 4.99 4.28
CA ALA A 286 18.12 4.05 4.65
C ALA A 286 19.37 4.72 5.26
N PRO A 287 20.10 4.02 6.16
CA PRO A 287 19.63 2.92 7.00
C PRO A 287 19.05 3.50 8.30
N THR A 288 17.75 3.30 8.55
CA THR A 288 17.12 3.86 9.76
C THR A 288 16.47 2.76 10.57
N ARG A 289 17.27 1.80 11.07
CA ARG A 289 16.87 1.18 12.34
C ARG A 289 16.64 2.34 13.30
N VAL A 290 15.51 2.36 14.02
CA VAL A 290 15.25 3.43 14.98
C VAL A 290 16.42 3.52 15.98
N GLU A 291 17.30 4.50 15.79
CA GLU A 291 18.46 4.75 16.68
C GLU A 291 18.00 5.26 18.05
N ASN A 292 16.82 5.89 18.10
CA ASN A 292 16.27 6.46 19.33
C ASN A 292 15.46 5.45 20.14
N VAL A 293 16.20 4.55 20.78
CA VAL A 293 15.72 3.83 21.95
C VAL A 293 15.91 4.73 23.18
N ARG A 294 15.03 5.72 23.38
CA ARG A 294 15.09 6.61 24.57
C ARG A 294 14.97 5.86 25.91
N SER A 295 14.60 4.57 25.90
CA SER A 295 14.33 3.74 27.09
C SER A 295 15.23 2.51 27.27
N GLY A 296 16.27 2.33 26.45
CA GLY A 296 17.06 1.08 26.42
C GLY A 296 16.33 -0.19 25.93
N GLN A 297 15.03 -0.14 25.62
CA GLN A 297 14.27 -1.27 25.04
C GLN A 297 14.02 -1.08 23.55
N THR A 298 14.62 -1.92 22.71
CA THR A 298 14.31 -1.93 21.27
C THR A 298 12.80 -2.17 21.11
N PRO A 299 12.06 -1.27 20.44
CA PRO A 299 10.63 -1.49 20.24
C PRO A 299 10.41 -2.75 19.40
N ASP A 300 9.34 -3.50 19.69
CA ASP A 300 8.97 -4.66 18.89
C ASP A 300 8.70 -4.28 17.43
N ASN A 301 8.97 -5.20 16.50
CA ASN A 301 8.70 -5.00 15.07
C ASN A 301 7.23 -5.14 14.69
N PHE A 302 6.38 -5.41 15.66
CA PHE A 302 4.93 -5.55 15.53
C PHE A 302 4.26 -4.86 16.71
N LEU A 303 2.93 -4.81 16.69
CA LEU A 303 2.12 -4.33 17.81
C LEU A 303 1.26 -5.48 18.30
N TYR A 304 1.22 -5.67 19.62
CA TYR A 304 0.43 -6.71 20.27
C TYR A 304 -0.42 -6.12 21.38
N HIS A 305 -1.65 -6.61 21.48
CA HIS A 305 -2.56 -6.25 22.56
C HIS A 305 -3.02 -7.50 23.31
N GLU A 306 -2.49 -7.70 24.51
CA GLU A 306 -2.73 -8.89 25.34
C GLU A 306 -4.21 -9.13 25.62
N GLY A 307 -4.92 -8.09 26.08
CA GLY A 307 -6.36 -8.21 26.38
C GLY A 307 -7.20 -8.67 25.19
N PHE A 308 -6.74 -8.39 23.97
CA PHE A 308 -7.45 -8.76 22.76
C PHE A 308 -6.86 -9.98 22.04
N ASN A 309 -5.63 -10.38 22.34
CA ASN A 309 -4.84 -11.31 21.53
C ASN A 309 -4.82 -10.94 20.03
N LEU A 310 -4.74 -9.63 19.77
CA LEU A 310 -4.65 -9.06 18.42
C LEU A 310 -3.23 -8.58 18.16
N TYR A 311 -2.79 -8.78 16.93
CA TYR A 311 -1.50 -8.36 16.43
C TYR A 311 -1.69 -7.48 15.20
N GLN A 312 -0.86 -6.44 15.09
CA GLN A 312 -0.64 -5.74 13.82
C GLN A 312 0.82 -5.95 13.43
N ALA A 313 1.04 -6.45 12.22
CA ALA A 313 2.36 -6.63 11.62
C ALA A 313 2.39 -5.96 10.23
N GLY A 314 3.58 -5.64 9.75
CA GLY A 314 3.80 -4.96 8.47
C GLY A 314 4.91 -3.93 8.54
N ASP A 315 5.27 -3.39 7.40
CA ASP A 315 6.29 -2.33 7.27
C ASP A 315 5.95 -1.08 8.10
N MET A 316 4.67 -0.73 8.21
CA MET A 316 4.17 0.35 9.08
C MET A 316 4.46 0.13 10.57
N MET A 317 4.58 -1.13 11.00
CA MET A 317 4.88 -1.48 12.41
C MET A 317 6.37 -1.69 12.66
N SER A 318 7.12 -2.07 11.62
CA SER A 318 8.52 -2.46 11.68
C SER A 318 9.44 -1.32 12.09
N VAL A 319 10.42 -1.58 12.96
CA VAL A 319 11.44 -0.58 13.32
C VAL A 319 12.58 -0.49 12.30
N TYR A 320 12.51 -1.29 11.24
CA TYR A 320 13.46 -1.31 10.13
C TYR A 320 13.02 -0.39 8.99
N THR A 321 13.87 -0.28 7.98
CA THR A 321 13.58 0.42 6.73
C THR A 321 12.22 -0.01 6.16
N PRO A 322 11.35 0.95 5.82
CA PRO A 322 10.09 0.69 5.15
C PRO A 322 10.21 -0.20 3.90
N GLY A 323 9.18 -1.00 3.63
CA GLY A 323 9.11 -1.90 2.48
C GLY A 323 9.25 -3.38 2.83
N PHE A 324 9.73 -4.17 1.86
CA PHE A 324 9.62 -5.62 1.91
C PHE A 324 10.35 -6.26 3.10
N GLU A 325 11.57 -5.82 3.41
CA GLU A 325 12.35 -6.31 4.56
C GLU A 325 11.61 -6.03 5.88
N GLY A 326 11.19 -4.78 6.08
CA GLY A 326 10.47 -4.37 7.28
C GLY A 326 9.19 -5.17 7.48
N ALA A 327 8.40 -5.40 6.42
CA ALA A 327 7.19 -6.21 6.46
C ALA A 327 7.48 -7.68 6.81
N ALA A 328 8.49 -8.29 6.20
CA ALA A 328 8.86 -9.69 6.46
C ALA A 328 9.32 -9.89 7.90
N LEU A 329 10.23 -9.04 8.40
CA LEU A 329 10.73 -9.11 9.78
C LEU A 329 9.60 -8.90 10.79
N SER A 330 8.71 -7.93 10.54
CA SER A 330 7.54 -7.68 11.38
C SER A 330 6.63 -8.91 11.48
N GLY A 331 6.33 -9.56 10.36
CA GLY A 331 5.52 -10.77 10.33
C GLY A 331 6.17 -11.95 11.05
N MET A 332 7.47 -12.17 10.85
CA MET A 332 8.24 -13.23 11.51
C MET A 332 8.28 -13.06 13.03
N ASP A 333 8.49 -11.83 13.50
CA ASP A 333 8.55 -11.53 14.93
C ASP A 333 7.18 -11.68 15.60
N ALA A 334 6.10 -11.22 14.94
CA ALA A 334 4.74 -11.41 15.43
C ALA A 334 4.37 -12.90 15.53
N ALA A 335 4.71 -13.70 14.50
CA ALA A 335 4.49 -15.14 14.52
C ALA A 335 5.31 -15.84 15.63
N THR A 336 6.57 -15.45 15.81
CA THR A 336 7.43 -15.98 16.88
C THR A 336 6.88 -15.65 18.27
N HIS A 337 6.41 -14.41 18.46
CA HIS A 337 5.77 -14.00 19.70
C HIS A 337 4.50 -14.82 19.96
N LEU A 338 3.64 -14.98 18.94
CA LEU A 338 2.43 -15.78 19.06
C LEU A 338 2.78 -17.22 19.48
N LEU A 339 3.68 -17.91 18.78
CA LEU A 339 4.05 -19.30 19.05
C LEU A 339 4.63 -19.51 20.46
N ARG A 340 5.33 -18.52 21.03
CA ARG A 340 5.86 -18.58 22.40
C ARG A 340 4.80 -18.40 23.48
N ASN A 341 3.69 -17.72 23.14
CA ASN A 341 2.64 -17.34 24.07
C ASN A 341 1.32 -18.09 23.80
N LEU A 342 1.31 -19.03 22.85
CA LEU A 342 0.22 -19.98 22.72
C LEU A 342 0.24 -20.91 23.96
N PRO A 343 -0.91 -21.10 24.62
CA PRO A 343 -1.03 -21.92 25.83
C PRO A 343 -0.75 -23.40 25.60
#